data_AF-A0A061H7D2-F1
#
_entry.id   AF-A0A061H7D2-F1
#
_cell.length_a   1.000
_cell.length_b   1.000
_cell.length_c   1.000
_cell.angle_alpha   90.00
_cell.angle_beta   90.00
_cell.angle_gamma   90.00
#
_symmetry.space_group_name_H-M   'P 1'
#
loop_
_entity.id
_entity.type
_entity.pdbx_description
1 polymer ?
#
loop_
_entity_poly.entity_id
_entity_poly.type
_entity_poly.pdbx_seq_one_letter_code
_entity_poly.pdbx_strand_id
1 'polypeptide(L)'
;MFKPTPSLCSKASRLPLTSKKGNRDFFKGTRTGNIMRRKRIATSDPAGRQLYDKNGRELSWTIKTHRIDEARVPSYIVPPGLAETKLRPYVFIGDASDGGVSSKDKIGMPNYPKMDQHGFDGTYYRSIINEMLQKRRIRERQDEDKRIAEAVRQK
;
A
#
# COMPACT_ATOMS: atom_id res chain seq x y z
N MET A 1 -62.75 2.24 -1.16
CA MET A 1 -62.11 1.69 0.06
C MET A 1 -60.62 1.99 -0.01
N PHE A 2 -60.16 3.07 0.64
CA PHE A 2 -58.75 3.46 0.65
C PHE A 2 -58.00 2.60 1.67
N LYS A 3 -57.04 1.78 1.22
CA LYS A 3 -56.14 1.06 2.12
C LYS A 3 -55.06 2.06 2.59
N PRO A 4 -54.93 2.36 3.89
CA PRO A 4 -53.84 3.18 4.39
C PRO A 4 -52.53 2.39 4.19
N THR A 5 -51.56 2.99 3.51
CA THR A 5 -50.19 2.48 3.45
C THR A 5 -49.64 2.38 4.88
N PRO A 6 -49.07 1.23 5.31
CA PRO A 6 -48.60 1.05 6.67
C PRO A 6 -47.45 2.03 6.97
N SER A 7 -47.58 2.76 8.09
CA SER A 7 -46.63 3.77 8.58
C SER A 7 -45.28 3.22 9.05
N LEU A 8 -45.10 1.89 9.02
CA LEU A 8 -43.87 1.20 9.42
C LEU A 8 -42.64 1.58 8.57
N CYS A 9 -42.84 2.13 7.37
CA CYS A 9 -41.75 2.58 6.50
C CYS A 9 -41.49 4.10 6.52
N SER A 10 -42.26 4.90 7.30
CA SER A 10 -42.12 6.37 7.25
C SER A 10 -40.85 6.91 7.95
N LYS A 11 -40.20 6.08 8.78
CA LYS A 11 -39.00 6.44 9.56
C LYS A 11 -37.66 6.17 8.86
N ALA A 12 -37.67 5.83 7.57
CA ALA A 12 -36.45 5.77 6.75
C ALA A 12 -35.75 7.14 6.55
N SER A 13 -36.28 8.22 7.14
CA SER A 13 -35.80 9.60 6.98
C SER A 13 -34.45 9.90 7.65
N ARG A 14 -33.95 9.04 8.55
CA ARG A 14 -32.65 9.22 9.23
C ARG A 14 -31.49 8.43 8.61
N LEU A 15 -31.69 7.81 7.46
CA LEU A 15 -30.60 7.14 6.75
C LEU A 15 -29.63 8.17 6.17
N PRO A 16 -28.31 7.90 6.18
CA PRO A 16 -27.33 8.82 5.60
C PRO A 16 -27.68 9.09 4.13
N LEU A 17 -27.68 10.38 3.75
CA LEU A 17 -27.92 10.80 2.37
C LEU A 17 -26.93 10.12 1.44
N THR A 18 -27.33 9.78 0.22
CA THR A 18 -26.43 9.26 -0.82
C THR A 18 -26.18 10.35 -1.86
N SER A 19 -25.22 10.16 -2.77
CA SER A 19 -24.93 11.12 -3.85
C SER A 19 -26.10 11.32 -4.83
N LYS A 20 -27.15 10.49 -4.76
CA LYS A 20 -28.35 10.56 -5.61
C LYS A 20 -29.54 11.22 -4.89
N LYS A 21 -29.40 11.58 -3.62
CA LYS A 21 -30.43 12.26 -2.82
C LYS A 21 -29.99 13.71 -2.58
N GLY A 22 -30.94 14.62 -2.37
CA GLY A 22 -30.67 16.05 -2.17
C GLY A 22 -30.95 16.90 -3.42
N ASN A 23 -30.72 18.21 -3.30
CA ASN A 23 -30.89 19.17 -4.40
C ASN A 23 -29.59 19.28 -5.24
N ARG A 24 -29.62 20.04 -6.34
CA ARG A 24 -28.49 20.23 -7.29
C ARG A 24 -27.17 20.64 -6.60
N ASP A 25 -27.25 21.41 -5.52
CA ASP A 25 -26.07 21.90 -4.79
C ASP A 25 -25.50 20.89 -3.79
N PHE A 26 -26.21 19.79 -3.54
CA PHE A 26 -25.75 18.75 -2.64
C PHE A 26 -24.79 17.79 -3.35
N PHE A 27 -23.48 18.06 -3.20
CA PHE A 27 -22.43 17.16 -3.65
C PHE A 27 -21.85 16.33 -2.49
N LYS A 28 -22.19 15.04 -2.43
CA LYS A 28 -21.66 14.12 -1.39
C LYS A 28 -20.27 13.54 -1.73
N GLY A 29 -20.08 13.12 -2.98
CA GLY A 29 -18.91 12.35 -3.42
C GLY A 29 -18.94 10.86 -3.05
N THR A 30 -17.94 10.12 -3.54
CA THR A 30 -17.85 8.64 -3.49
C THR A 30 -16.48 8.13 -3.05
N ARG A 31 -15.65 9.00 -2.46
CA ARG A 31 -14.20 8.75 -2.20
C ARG A 31 -13.35 8.50 -3.44
N THR A 32 -13.89 8.72 -4.64
CA THR A 32 -13.06 8.81 -5.85
C THR A 32 -12.03 9.92 -5.65
N GLY A 33 -10.75 9.57 -5.81
CA GLY A 33 -9.62 10.43 -5.46
C GLY A 33 -9.70 11.81 -6.11
N ASN A 34 -9.16 12.82 -5.43
CA ASN A 34 -9.10 14.17 -5.96
C ASN A 34 -7.89 14.33 -6.91
N ILE A 35 -8.06 13.85 -8.14
CA ILE A 35 -7.01 13.83 -9.17
C ILE A 35 -6.92 15.11 -10.01
N MET A 36 -7.85 16.05 -9.84
CA MET A 36 -7.84 17.26 -10.67
C MET A 36 -6.85 18.29 -10.13
N ARG A 37 -6.15 18.97 -11.04
CA ARG A 37 -5.37 20.17 -10.70
C ARG A 37 -6.30 21.22 -10.11
N ARG A 38 -5.82 21.92 -9.10
CA ARG A 38 -6.55 22.99 -8.43
C ARG A 38 -5.98 24.33 -8.80
N LYS A 39 -6.85 25.28 -9.18
CA LYS A 39 -6.49 26.67 -9.40
C LYS A 39 -6.93 27.48 -8.19
N ARG A 40 -6.03 28.30 -7.63
CA ARG A 40 -6.36 29.29 -6.59
C ARG A 40 -7.24 30.36 -7.23
N ILE A 41 -8.40 30.64 -6.64
CA ILE A 41 -9.39 31.58 -7.21
C ILE A 41 -9.64 32.81 -6.34
N ALA A 42 -9.41 32.72 -5.03
CA ALA A 42 -9.42 33.88 -4.16
C ALA A 42 -8.28 33.76 -3.15
N THR A 43 -7.35 34.70 -3.25
CA THR A 43 -6.34 35.00 -2.23
C THR A 43 -6.85 36.06 -1.25
N SER A 44 -7.76 36.93 -1.71
CA SER A 44 -8.19 38.10 -0.96
C SER A 44 -9.71 38.32 -0.94
N ASP A 45 -10.15 39.06 0.07
CA ASP A 45 -11.50 39.64 0.20
C ASP A 45 -11.77 40.67 -0.93
N PRO A 46 -13.01 41.14 -1.20
CA PRO A 46 -13.29 42.18 -2.20
C PRO A 46 -12.51 43.49 -1.98
N ALA A 47 -12.04 43.75 -0.76
CA ALA A 47 -11.15 44.87 -0.43
C ALA A 47 -9.65 44.59 -0.68
N GLY A 48 -9.29 43.45 -1.27
CA GLY A 48 -7.91 43.09 -1.61
C GLY A 48 -7.06 42.55 -0.45
N ARG A 49 -7.65 42.30 0.73
CA ARG A 49 -6.94 41.78 1.90
C ARG A 49 -6.83 40.25 1.86
N GLN A 50 -5.63 39.71 2.12
CA GLN A 50 -5.39 38.27 2.21
C GLN A 50 -6.29 37.63 3.30
N LEU A 51 -6.97 36.54 2.97
CA LEU A 51 -7.85 35.84 3.91
C LEU A 51 -7.04 34.92 4.85
N TYR A 52 -7.40 34.91 6.13
CA TYR A 52 -6.77 34.06 7.16
C TYR A 52 -7.82 33.33 7.99
N ASP A 53 -7.52 32.10 8.40
CA ASP A 53 -8.31 31.31 9.32
C ASP A 53 -8.16 31.84 10.76
N LYS A 54 -9.01 31.38 11.69
CA LYS A 54 -8.96 31.71 13.12
C LYS A 54 -7.59 31.42 13.76
N ASN A 55 -6.82 30.51 13.15
CA ASN A 55 -5.47 30.11 13.57
C ASN A 55 -4.36 30.88 12.83
N GLY A 56 -4.67 31.94 12.08
CA GLY A 56 -3.69 32.76 11.35
C GLY A 56 -3.11 32.11 10.09
N ARG A 57 -3.68 30.99 9.61
CA ARG A 57 -3.23 30.33 8.37
C ARG A 57 -3.93 30.95 7.17
N GLU A 58 -3.22 31.16 6.07
CA GLU A 58 -3.82 31.67 4.83
C GLU A 58 -4.99 30.78 4.37
N LEU A 59 -6.18 31.37 4.30
CA LEU A 59 -7.32 30.76 3.65
C LEU A 59 -7.18 30.98 2.15
N SER A 60 -7.27 29.89 1.38
CA SER A 60 -7.35 30.02 -0.06
C SER A 60 -8.43 29.15 -0.66
N TRP A 61 -9.24 29.79 -1.49
CA TRP A 61 -10.28 29.11 -2.24
C TRP A 61 -9.65 28.49 -3.47
N THR A 62 -9.88 27.20 -3.66
CA THR A 62 -9.34 26.45 -4.80
C THR A 62 -10.48 25.80 -5.57
N ILE A 63 -10.54 26.04 -6.87
CA ILE A 63 -11.48 25.38 -7.77
C ILE A 63 -10.77 24.19 -8.45
N LYS A 64 -11.52 23.11 -8.66
CA LYS A 64 -11.05 22.01 -9.51
C LYS A 64 -11.05 22.48 -10.96
N THR A 65 -9.93 22.29 -11.63
CA THR A 65 -9.83 22.54 -13.07
C THR A 65 -10.23 21.29 -13.87
N HIS A 66 -10.26 21.40 -15.19
CA HIS A 66 -10.49 20.27 -16.11
C HIS A 66 -9.24 19.41 -16.35
N ARG A 67 -8.06 19.80 -15.82
CA ARG A 67 -6.80 19.08 -16.04
C ARG A 67 -6.50 18.12 -14.89
N ILE A 68 -5.96 16.95 -15.23
CA ILE A 68 -5.51 15.96 -14.27
C ILE A 68 -4.15 16.38 -13.70
N ASP A 69 -3.97 16.13 -12.41
CA ASP A 69 -2.72 16.24 -11.67
C ASP A 69 -2.11 14.83 -11.58
N GLU A 70 -1.23 14.50 -12.52
CA GLU A 70 -0.62 13.17 -12.66
C GLU A 70 0.08 12.72 -11.38
N ALA A 71 0.66 13.66 -10.62
CA ALA A 71 1.31 13.37 -9.33
C ALA A 71 0.32 12.86 -8.25
N ARG A 72 -0.98 13.08 -8.44
CA ARG A 72 -2.05 12.64 -7.52
C ARG A 72 -2.81 11.41 -8.03
N VAL A 73 -2.47 10.91 -9.23
CA VAL A 73 -3.12 9.72 -9.79
C VAL A 73 -2.50 8.49 -9.12
N PRO A 74 -3.27 7.64 -8.42
CA PRO A 74 -2.74 6.41 -7.85
C PRO A 74 -2.27 5.47 -8.96
N SER A 75 -1.01 5.01 -8.87
CA SER A 75 -0.43 4.02 -9.77
C SER A 75 -0.30 2.66 -9.09
N TYR A 76 -0.78 1.60 -9.73
CA TYR A 76 -0.58 0.23 -9.27
C TYR A 76 0.70 -0.33 -9.91
N ILE A 77 1.76 -0.45 -9.11
CA ILE A 77 3.06 -0.94 -9.59
C ILE A 77 3.04 -2.46 -9.64
N VAL A 78 3.24 -3.03 -10.82
CA VAL A 78 3.33 -4.48 -11.03
C VAL A 78 4.81 -4.87 -11.14
N PRO A 79 5.35 -5.72 -10.26
CA PRO A 79 6.73 -6.14 -10.35
C PRO A 79 6.98 -6.98 -11.62
N PRO A 80 8.12 -6.81 -12.30
CA PRO A 80 8.47 -7.63 -13.46
C PRO A 80 8.65 -9.09 -13.03
N GLY A 81 8.26 -10.03 -13.90
CA GLY A 81 8.36 -11.47 -13.62
C GLY A 81 7.32 -12.00 -12.62
N LEU A 82 6.32 -11.20 -12.20
CA LEU A 82 5.28 -11.67 -11.26
C LEU A 82 4.56 -12.94 -11.76
N ALA A 83 4.33 -13.03 -13.07
CA ALA A 83 3.69 -14.17 -13.72
C ALA A 83 4.55 -15.45 -13.71
N GLU A 84 5.86 -15.32 -13.63
CA GLU A 84 6.83 -16.41 -13.63
C GLU A 84 7.16 -16.91 -12.21
N THR A 85 6.66 -16.21 -11.19
CA THR A 85 6.91 -16.60 -9.80
C THR A 85 6.31 -17.97 -9.51
N LYS A 86 7.04 -18.78 -8.74
CA LYS A 86 6.52 -20.06 -8.21
C LYS A 86 5.44 -19.87 -7.14
N LEU A 87 5.28 -18.64 -6.64
CA LEU A 87 4.34 -18.32 -5.58
C LEU A 87 2.91 -18.35 -6.11
N ARG A 88 2.04 -19.07 -5.39
CA ARG A 88 0.61 -19.16 -5.68
C ARG A 88 -0.20 -18.62 -4.50
N PRO A 89 -1.43 -18.13 -4.72
CA PRO A 89 -2.29 -17.67 -3.62
C PRO A 89 -2.61 -18.74 -2.59
N TYR A 90 -2.58 -20.01 -3.01
CA TYR A 90 -2.89 -21.16 -2.18
C TYR A 90 -1.68 -22.07 -2.04
N VAL A 91 -1.61 -22.77 -0.91
CA VAL A 91 -0.57 -23.74 -0.58
C VAL A 91 -1.22 -25.12 -0.47
N PHE A 92 -0.55 -26.14 -1.00
CA PHE A 92 -1.01 -27.52 -0.87
C PHE A 92 -0.69 -28.06 0.54
N ILE A 93 -1.71 -28.56 1.24
CA ILE A 93 -1.59 -29.16 2.57
C ILE A 93 -1.66 -30.68 2.39
N GLY A 94 -0.54 -31.37 2.57
CA GLY A 94 -0.41 -32.79 2.27
C GLY A 94 0.99 -33.31 2.53
N ASP A 95 1.32 -34.47 1.96
CA ASP A 95 2.61 -35.11 2.15
C ASP A 95 3.74 -34.31 1.47
N ALA A 96 4.89 -34.23 2.14
CA ALA A 96 6.05 -33.50 1.65
C ALA A 96 6.64 -34.09 0.35
N SER A 97 6.43 -35.40 0.11
CA SER A 97 6.82 -36.07 -1.15
C SER A 97 6.14 -35.45 -2.36
N ASP A 98 4.91 -34.96 -2.18
CA ASP A 98 4.06 -34.42 -3.22
C ASP A 98 4.15 -32.89 -3.27
N GLY A 99 5.10 -32.30 -2.53
CA GLY A 99 5.26 -30.85 -2.39
C GLY A 99 4.28 -30.21 -1.41
N GLY A 100 3.62 -31.00 -0.56
CA GLY A 100 2.70 -30.52 0.47
C GLY A 100 3.41 -29.95 1.70
N VAL A 101 2.75 -29.01 2.36
CA VAL A 101 3.15 -28.50 3.67
C VAL A 101 2.33 -29.24 4.73
N SER A 102 3.00 -29.82 5.73
CA SER A 102 2.34 -30.53 6.82
C SER A 102 1.46 -29.58 7.64
N SER A 103 0.20 -29.95 7.84
CA SER A 103 -0.75 -29.21 8.69
C SER A 103 -0.34 -29.17 10.17
N LYS A 104 0.56 -30.07 10.60
CA LYS A 104 1.06 -30.13 11.98
C LYS A 104 2.06 -29.01 12.29
N ASP A 105 2.69 -28.45 11.27
CA ASP A 105 3.60 -27.31 11.44
C ASP A 105 2.80 -26.02 11.59
N LYS A 106 3.21 -25.16 12.53
CA LYS A 106 2.54 -23.89 12.82
C LYS A 106 2.40 -23.07 11.53
N ILE A 107 1.18 -22.60 11.24
CA ILE A 107 0.89 -21.67 10.12
C ILE A 107 1.89 -20.49 10.17
N GLY A 108 2.68 -20.34 9.11
CA GLY A 108 3.83 -19.42 9.03
C GLY A 108 5.02 -20.09 8.35
N MET A 109 6.21 -19.47 8.40
CA MET A 109 7.45 -20.16 8.01
C MET A 109 7.80 -21.18 9.12
N PRO A 110 7.71 -22.49 8.86
CA PRO A 110 8.16 -23.49 9.83
C PRO A 110 9.66 -23.29 10.04
N ASN A 111 10.11 -23.30 11.30
CA ASN A 111 11.52 -23.19 11.71
C ASN A 111 12.18 -21.81 11.59
N TYR A 112 11.50 -20.77 11.09
CA TYR A 112 12.03 -19.41 11.20
C TYR A 112 11.60 -18.79 12.54
N PRO A 113 12.52 -18.12 13.27
CA PRO A 113 12.13 -17.40 14.47
C PRO A 113 11.08 -16.36 14.09
N LYS A 114 9.98 -16.30 14.84
CA LYS A 114 9.04 -15.18 14.72
C LYS A 114 9.83 -13.91 15.01
N MET A 115 9.68 -12.89 14.16
CA MET A 115 10.23 -11.57 14.48
C MET A 115 9.71 -11.15 15.85
N ASP A 116 10.64 -10.90 16.76
CA ASP A 116 10.34 -10.41 18.09
C ASP A 116 10.07 -8.90 18.04
N GLN A 117 9.80 -8.29 19.19
CA GLN A 117 9.57 -6.85 19.31
C GLN A 117 10.81 -6.02 18.87
N HIS A 118 11.99 -6.64 18.81
CA HIS A 118 13.24 -6.05 18.35
C HIS A 118 13.61 -6.45 16.91
N GLY A 119 12.70 -7.11 16.17
CA GLY A 119 12.94 -7.56 14.80
C GLY A 119 13.14 -6.41 13.80
N PHE A 120 12.81 -5.18 14.20
CA PHE A 120 13.09 -3.95 13.44
C PHE A 120 14.12 -3.05 14.13
N ASP A 121 14.96 -3.60 15.01
CA ASP A 121 16.02 -2.83 15.68
C ASP A 121 17.29 -2.72 14.81
N GLY A 122 18.04 -1.64 15.01
CA GLY A 122 19.31 -1.41 14.32
C GLY A 122 20.35 -2.49 14.62
N THR A 123 20.28 -3.12 15.79
CA THR A 123 21.15 -4.25 16.17
C THR A 123 20.88 -5.49 15.31
N TYR A 124 19.62 -5.81 15.05
CA TYR A 124 19.21 -6.91 14.16
C TYR A 124 19.66 -6.68 12.72
N TYR A 125 19.48 -5.48 12.18
CA TYR A 125 19.96 -5.19 10.82
C TYR A 125 21.49 -5.26 10.72
N ARG A 126 22.22 -4.83 11.76
CA ARG A 126 23.68 -4.95 11.80
C ARG A 126 24.14 -6.41 11.81
N SER A 127 23.46 -7.31 12.53
CA SER A 127 23.82 -8.73 12.54
C SER A 127 23.61 -9.37 11.17
N ILE A 128 22.50 -9.08 10.49
CA ILE A 128 22.23 -9.55 9.12
C ILE A 128 23.29 -9.03 8.15
N ILE A 129 23.65 -7.75 8.22
CA ILE A 129 24.70 -7.15 7.37
C ILE A 129 26.03 -7.88 7.59
N ASN A 130 26.43 -8.10 8.85
CA ASN A 130 27.67 -8.79 9.16
C ASN A 130 27.67 -10.23 8.63
N GLU A 131 26.56 -10.95 8.78
CA GLU A 131 26.40 -12.30 8.24
C GLU A 131 26.51 -12.33 6.71
N MET A 132 25.85 -11.39 6.02
CA MET A 132 25.94 -11.27 4.56
C MET A 132 27.38 -10.98 4.11
N LEU A 133 28.09 -10.08 4.79
CA LEU A 133 29.48 -9.77 4.49
C LEU A 133 30.40 -10.97 4.71
N GLN A 134 30.19 -11.75 5.78
CA GLN A 134 30.95 -12.98 6.01
C GLN A 134 30.67 -14.03 4.92
N LYS A 135 29.41 -14.29 4.59
CA LYS A 135 29.03 -15.21 3.51
C LYS A 135 29.65 -14.81 2.17
N ARG A 136 29.69 -13.50 1.87
CA ARG A 136 30.35 -12.97 0.67
C ARG A 136 31.85 -13.24 0.67
N ARG A 137 32.56 -12.94 1.76
CA ARG A 137 34.01 -13.20 1.88
C ARG A 137 34.35 -14.67 1.72
N ILE A 138 33.54 -15.56 2.31
CA ILE A 138 33.73 -17.02 2.17
C ILE A 138 33.58 -17.44 0.71
N ARG A 139 32.55 -16.93 0.01
CA ARG A 139 32.35 -17.20 -1.41
C ARG A 139 33.51 -16.71 -2.25
N GLU A 140 33.99 -15.48 -2.01
CA GLU A 140 35.13 -14.90 -2.73
C GLU A 140 36.39 -15.76 -2.55
N ARG A 141 36.71 -16.22 -1.33
CA ARG A 141 37.82 -17.16 -1.10
C ARG A 141 37.64 -18.48 -1.83
N GLN A 142 36.43 -19.07 -1.79
CA GLN A 142 36.15 -20.32 -2.48
C GLN A 142 36.34 -20.18 -3.99
N ASP A 143 35.97 -19.04 -4.57
CA ASP A 143 36.15 -18.78 -5.99
C ASP A 143 37.63 -18.54 -6.34
N GLU A 144 38.41 -17.90 -5.46
CA GLU A 144 39.87 -17.77 -5.59
C GLU A 144 40.58 -19.12 -5.50
N ASP A 145 40.24 -19.95 -4.52
CA ASP A 145 40.80 -21.30 -4.35
C ASP A 145 40.51 -22.18 -5.58
N LYS A 146 39.29 -22.10 -6.13
CA LYS A 146 38.92 -22.78 -7.38
C LYS A 146 39.77 -22.31 -8.56
N ARG A 147 39.97 -21.01 -8.72
CA ARG A 147 40.82 -20.45 -9.79
C ARG A 147 42.26 -20.92 -9.68
N ILE A 148 42.81 -20.96 -8.46
CA ILE A 148 44.17 -21.45 -8.20
C ILE A 148 44.26 -22.95 -8.55
N ALA A 149 43.29 -23.75 -8.13
CA ALA A 149 43.24 -25.18 -8.44
C ALA A 149 43.15 -25.45 -9.95
N GLU A 150 42.34 -24.68 -10.68
CA GLU A 150 42.24 -24.77 -12.15
C GLU A 150 43.55 -24.37 -12.84
N ALA A 151 44.22 -23.31 -12.36
CA ALA A 151 45.51 -22.88 -12.91
C ALA A 151 46.64 -23.88 -12.66
N VAL A 152 46.64 -24.58 -11.50
CA VAL A 152 47.58 -25.67 -11.20
C VAL A 152 47.32 -26.87 -12.10
N ARG A 153 46.05 -27.17 -12.43
CA ARG A 153 45.67 -28.31 -13.27
C ARG A 153 45.99 -28.12 -14.76
N GLN A 154 46.21 -26.88 -15.20
CA GLN A 154 46.56 -26.53 -16.58
C GLN A 154 48.08 -26.44 -16.83
N LYS A 155 48.90 -26.58 -15.80
CA LYS A 155 50.37 -26.72 -15.90
C LYS A 155 50.78 -28.18 -15.88
#